data_AF-A0AAX2UZN6-F1
#
_entry.id   AF-A0AAX2UZN6-F1
#
_cell.length_a   1.000
_cell.length_b   1.000
_cell.length_c   1.000
_cell.angle_alpha   90.00
_cell.angle_beta   90.00
_cell.angle_gamma   90.00
#
_symmetry.space_group_name_H-M   'P 1'
#
loop_
_entity.id
_entity.type
_entity.pdbx_description
1 polymer ?
#
loop_
_entity_poly.entity_id
_entity_poly.type
_entity_poly.pdbx_seq_one_letter_code
_entity_poly.pdbx_strand_id
1 'polypeptide(L)' 'PTEKRVNNVPVEVEFNFTKRLEGRELKANEFSFVLKDSEGNTLETVSNDASGNVKFSAMSFKKGDEGVHNYTV' A
#
# COMPACT_ATOMS: atom_id res chain seq x y z
N PRO A 1 8.89 -35.31 22.72
CA PRO A 1 7.89 -34.27 22.39
C PRO A 1 8.34 -33.44 21.17
N THR A 2 7.73 -33.64 20.02
CA THR A 2 7.99 -32.84 18.82
C THR A 2 7.20 -31.54 18.93
N GLU A 3 7.87 -30.43 19.22
CA GLU A 3 7.27 -29.10 19.12
C GLU A 3 6.86 -28.85 17.66
N LYS A 4 5.54 -28.78 17.41
CA LYS A 4 5.00 -28.19 16.18
C LYS A 4 5.46 -26.74 16.14
N ARG A 5 6.45 -26.40 15.30
CA ARG A 5 6.71 -25.01 14.94
C ARG A 5 5.44 -24.46 14.31
N VAL A 6 4.78 -23.54 15.00
CA VAL A 6 3.69 -22.76 14.41
C VAL A 6 4.35 -21.85 13.39
N ASN A 7 4.16 -22.14 12.11
CA ASN A 7 4.65 -21.26 11.05
C ASN A 7 3.85 -19.95 11.11
N ASN A 8 4.51 -18.84 11.43
CA ASN A 8 3.93 -17.50 11.52
C ASN A 8 4.74 -16.52 10.67
N VAL A 9 4.99 -16.89 9.41
CA VAL A 9 5.65 -16.00 8.45
C VAL A 9 4.61 -14.99 7.95
N PRO A 10 4.87 -13.68 8.09
CA PRO A 10 3.97 -12.66 7.58
C PRO A 10 3.88 -12.68 6.05
N VAL A 11 2.74 -12.27 5.52
CA VAL A 11 2.51 -12.07 4.09
C VAL A 11 2.52 -10.57 3.81
N GLU A 12 3.28 -10.16 2.80
CA GLU A 12 3.37 -8.76 2.40
C GLU A 12 2.53 -8.47 1.15
N VAL A 13 1.88 -7.32 1.14
CA VAL A 13 1.11 -6.80 0.01
C VAL A 13 1.58 -5.37 -0.28
N GLU A 14 1.88 -5.09 -1.55
CA GLU A 14 2.27 -3.75 -2.01
C GLU A 14 1.19 -3.13 -2.89
N PHE A 15 0.93 -1.83 -2.69
CA PHE A 15 0.09 -1.02 -3.56
C PHE A 15 0.95 -0.08 -4.40
N ASN A 16 1.07 -0.39 -5.69
CA ASN A 16 1.88 0.36 -6.65
C ASN A 16 0.97 0.89 -7.76
N PHE A 17 1.01 2.20 -8.00
CA PHE A 17 0.19 2.88 -9.01
C PHE A 17 1.04 3.75 -9.93
N THR A 18 0.45 4.20 -11.04
CA THR A 18 1.05 5.18 -11.95
C THR A 18 0.09 6.33 -12.17
N LYS A 19 0.51 7.54 -11.79
CA LYS A 19 -0.15 8.78 -12.15
C LYS A 19 0.27 9.22 -13.54
N ARG A 20 -0.73 9.38 -14.42
CA ARG A 20 -0.55 10.00 -15.74
C ARG A 20 -1.15 11.39 -15.76
N LEU A 21 -0.48 12.29 -16.46
CA LEU A 21 -0.92 13.64 -16.74
C LEU A 21 -0.75 13.91 -18.22
N GLU A 22 -1.80 14.40 -18.87
CA GLU A 22 -1.78 14.80 -20.27
C GLU A 22 -1.63 16.32 -20.39
N GLY A 23 -1.15 16.78 -21.54
CA GLY A 23 -1.00 18.21 -21.83
C GLY A 23 0.28 18.86 -21.33
N ARG A 24 1.11 18.15 -20.55
CA ARG A 24 2.50 18.50 -20.20
C ARG A 24 3.19 17.36 -19.47
N GLU A 25 4.49 17.54 -19.18
CA GLU A 25 5.24 16.67 -18.29
C GLU A 25 4.73 16.74 -16.84
N LEU A 26 4.70 15.58 -16.20
CA LEU A 26 4.39 15.40 -14.79
C LEU A 26 5.63 15.73 -13.95
N LYS A 27 5.46 16.53 -12.90
CA LYS A 27 6.55 16.85 -11.96
C LYS A 27 6.55 15.89 -10.79
N ALA A 28 7.74 15.60 -10.24
CA ALA A 28 7.86 14.89 -8.98
C ALA A 28 7.16 15.67 -7.86
N ASN A 29 6.52 14.95 -6.96
CA ASN A 29 5.79 15.45 -5.80
C ASN A 29 4.61 16.39 -6.14
N GLU A 30 4.09 16.32 -7.38
CA GLU A 30 3.03 17.21 -7.84
C GLU A 30 1.63 16.83 -7.36
N PHE A 31 1.36 15.53 -7.24
CA PHE A 31 0.13 14.98 -6.70
C PHE A 31 0.42 14.16 -5.46
N SER A 32 -0.49 14.25 -4.49
CA SER A 32 -0.48 13.50 -3.24
C SER A 32 -1.65 12.52 -3.21
N PHE A 33 -1.39 11.31 -2.72
CA PHE A 33 -2.32 10.18 -2.69
C PHE A 33 -2.44 9.68 -1.25
N VAL A 34 -3.65 9.34 -0.82
CA VAL A 34 -3.94 8.95 0.55
C VAL A 34 -4.50 7.53 0.55
N LEU A 35 -3.78 6.59 1.17
CA LEU A 35 -4.29 5.24 1.40
C LEU A 35 -5.15 5.24 2.65
N LYS A 36 -6.38 4.73 2.54
CA LYS A 36 -7.31 4.60 3.66
C LYS A 36 -7.80 3.17 3.83
N ASP A 37 -8.06 2.79 5.08
CA ASP A 37 -8.76 1.55 5.41
C ASP A 37 -10.28 1.65 5.19
N SER A 38 -11.00 0.56 5.47
CA SER A 38 -12.45 0.50 5.34
C SER A 38 -13.23 1.39 6.31
N GLU A 39 -12.60 1.84 7.40
CA GLU A 39 -13.19 2.79 8.36
C GLU A 39 -12.94 4.24 7.93
N GLY A 40 -12.14 4.45 6.87
CA GLY A 40 -11.78 5.75 6.35
C GLY A 40 -10.58 6.38 7.06
N ASN A 41 -9.88 5.63 7.93
CA ASN A 41 -8.67 6.11 8.58
C ASN A 41 -7.55 6.22 7.55
N THR A 42 -6.81 7.33 7.59
CA THR A 42 -5.61 7.51 6.76
C THR A 42 -4.48 6.66 7.31
N LEU A 43 -3.97 5.75 6.48
CA LEU A 43 -2.84 4.89 6.79
C LEU A 43 -1.52 5.54 6.35
N GLU A 44 -1.50 6.10 5.14
CA GLU A 44 -0.30 6.69 4.58
C GLU A 44 -0.64 7.76 3.54
N THR A 45 0.28 8.70 3.34
CA THR A 45 0.20 9.69 2.28
C THR A 45 1.54 9.74 1.55
N VAL A 46 1.50 9.57 0.24
CA VAL A 46 2.69 9.57 -0.62
C VAL A 46 2.45 10.46 -1.85
N SER A 47 3.52 10.82 -2.55
CA SER A 47 3.41 11.61 -3.77
C SER A 47 3.97 10.85 -4.98
N ASN A 48 3.59 11.26 -6.19
CA ASN A 48 4.17 10.69 -7.41
C ASN A 48 5.63 11.10 -7.59
N ASP A 49 6.45 10.22 -8.18
CA ASP A 49 7.76 10.61 -8.72
C ASP A 49 7.62 11.28 -10.11
N ALA A 50 8.74 11.71 -10.70
CA ALA A 50 8.75 12.36 -12.03
C ALA A 50 8.29 11.43 -13.18
N SER A 51 8.36 10.12 -12.99
CA SER A 51 7.82 9.12 -13.94
C SER A 51 6.35 8.78 -13.66
N GLY A 52 5.77 9.36 -12.60
CA GLY A 52 4.41 9.13 -12.16
C GLY A 52 4.23 7.93 -11.25
N ASN A 53 5.29 7.26 -10.82
CA ASN A 53 5.14 6.13 -9.90
C ASN A 53 4.69 6.63 -8.53
N VAL A 54 3.73 5.91 -7.96
CA VAL A 54 3.22 6.12 -6.61
C VAL A 54 3.36 4.78 -5.89
N LYS A 55 4.21 4.74 -4.86
CA LYS A 55 4.48 3.53 -4.08
C LYS A 55 4.16 3.79 -2.61
N PHE A 56 3.21 3.03 -2.09
CA PHE A 56 2.94 2.96 -0.66
C PHE A 56 3.89 1.95 0.01
N SER A 57 4.03 2.07 1.32
CA SER A 57 4.73 1.10 2.14
C SER A 57 4.03 -0.27 2.08
N ALA A 58 4.81 -1.35 2.10
CA ALA A 58 4.27 -2.70 2.10
C ALA A 58 3.43 -2.95 3.38
N MET A 59 2.24 -3.52 3.21
CA MET A 59 1.41 -3.95 4.32
C MET A 59 1.71 -5.41 4.65
N SER A 60 1.81 -5.72 5.94
CA SER A 60 2.14 -7.07 6.43
C SER A 60 0.97 -7.66 7.21
N PHE A 61 0.58 -8.88 6.85
CA PHE A 61 -0.49 -9.64 7.48
C PHE A 61 0.09 -10.91 8.11
N LYS A 62 -0.30 -11.22 9.34
CA LYS A 62 0.17 -12.40 10.07
C LYS A 62 -1.01 -13.33 10.38
N LYS A 63 -0.68 -14.48 10.96
CA LYS A 63 -1.70 -15.39 11.49
C LYS A 63 -2.56 -14.65 12.51
N GLY A 64 -3.88 -14.74 12.38
CA GLY A 64 -4.85 -13.98 13.16
C GLY A 64 -5.48 -12.79 12.41
N ASP A 65 -4.90 -12.38 11.27
CA ASP A 65 -5.44 -11.30 10.43
C ASP A 65 -6.24 -11.88 9.24
N GLU A 66 -6.66 -13.13 9.30
CA GLU A 66 -7.42 -13.77 8.22
C GLU A 66 -8.76 -13.05 7.99
N GLY A 67 -9.04 -12.68 6.75
CA GLY A 67 -10.27 -11.97 6.40
C GLY A 67 -10.15 -11.16 5.11
N VAL A 68 -11.20 -10.41 4.81
CA VAL A 68 -11.22 -9.45 3.69
C VAL A 68 -10.88 -8.07 4.24
N HIS A 69 -9.81 -7.48 3.72
CA HIS A 69 -9.36 -6.14 4.06
C HIS A 69 -9.58 -5.22 2.85
N ASN A 70 -10.43 -4.19 3.01
CA ASN A 70 -10.75 -3.25 1.94
C ASN A 70 -10.00 -1.93 2.14
N TYR A 71 -9.44 -1.41 1.05
CA TYR A 71 -8.68 -0.17 1.03
C TYR A 71 -9.12 0.74 -0.11
N THR A 72 -8.92 2.04 0.06
CA THR A 72 -9.18 3.07 -0.96
C THR A 72 -7.99 4.00 -1.10
N VAL A 73 -7.76 4.48 -2.33
CA VAL A 73 -6.68 5.41 -2.71
C VAL A 73 -7.26 6.53 -3.55
#